data_AF-A0A7X9KMB9-F1
#
_entry.id   AF-A0A7X9KMB9-F1
#
_cell.length_a   1.000
_cell.length_b   1.000
_cell.length_c   1.000
_cell.angle_alpha   90.00
_cell.angle_beta   90.00
_cell.angle_gamma   90.00
#
_symmetry.space_group_name_H-M   'P 1'
#
loop_
_entity.id
_entity.type
_entity.pdbx_description
1 polymer ?
#
loop_
_entity_poly.entity_id
_entity_poly.type
_entity_poly.pdbx_seq_one_letter_code
_entity_poly.pdbx_strand_id
1 'polypeptide(L)'
;DATGEQLATPFSTTLPPHAVGPRVRFSSDQLQHLVFSNAIDARATPHWPLLSLAVRAGARTVTDGRGDIELPDGSRAWLDGGPPRYTPAIDGTPVLHRVTVEHRSLRPPLGNSTQAALAPDQLAAVTHDGGAARIIAPAGSGKTRVLTERARHLVQQWRIPASAITLIAFNKRAQEEIAARTTDVPGLQVRTLNAIALAVINGSAPFARQPQRFNTVDEPEVRRLIGRLVKFPRVRNADPVATWIEALSVARLGLLDPAKVESRYDGEVEGFADAFARYRHELARAGNVDYDEQVFKAIELLLRDPQARATAQRSCRLLLVDEFQDLTPAHLLLVRLLAGPDAAVFGVGDDDQTIYGYNGADPAWLIDFAELFPGAGEHPLEVNYRCPGGIVRAADTLLRHNRRRVAKVIRAHHSATDGFMVAPATGDPVDVTVQAVTTAIAAGSPAAEIAVLTRVNSLLAPVQVALRGAGVPTNGGVGLEFLERTAVRAALAWLRIATAKADFSTADVGEA
;
A
#
# COMPACT_ATOMS: atom_id res chain seq x y z
N ASP A 1 -26.80 -28.78 6.31
CA ASP A 1 -27.44 -28.93 5.00
C ASP A 1 -27.55 -27.59 4.27
N ALA A 2 -26.44 -27.09 3.74
CA ALA A 2 -26.48 -26.05 2.71
C ALA A 2 -26.75 -26.75 1.37
N THR A 3 -27.84 -26.41 0.70
CA THR A 3 -28.17 -26.94 -0.62
C THR A 3 -27.04 -26.57 -1.62
N GLY A 4 -26.79 -27.40 -2.63
CA GLY A 4 -25.73 -27.14 -3.63
C GLY A 4 -25.82 -25.77 -4.34
N GLU A 5 -27.01 -25.14 -4.36
CA GLU A 5 -27.21 -23.76 -4.84
C GLU A 5 -26.60 -22.69 -3.91
N GLN A 6 -26.65 -22.90 -2.59
CA GLN A 6 -26.03 -21.98 -1.63
C GLN A 6 -24.49 -21.98 -1.73
N LEU A 7 -23.90 -23.10 -2.16
CA LEU A 7 -22.45 -23.21 -2.44
C LEU A 7 -22.03 -22.56 -3.77
N ALA A 8 -22.99 -22.30 -4.67
CA ALA A 8 -22.71 -21.76 -6.00
C ALA A 8 -22.82 -20.22 -6.07
N THR A 9 -23.37 -19.58 -5.04
CA THR A 9 -23.63 -18.14 -5.06
C THR A 9 -22.43 -17.37 -4.47
N PRO A 10 -21.76 -16.50 -5.26
CA PRO A 10 -20.65 -15.69 -4.75
C PRO A 10 -21.10 -14.77 -3.62
N PHE A 11 -20.21 -14.49 -2.68
CA PHE A 11 -20.45 -13.56 -1.58
C PHE A 11 -20.85 -12.18 -2.12
N SER A 12 -21.96 -11.63 -1.63
CA SER A 12 -22.35 -10.25 -1.91
C SER A 12 -23.05 -9.65 -0.70
N THR A 13 -22.89 -8.35 -0.49
CA THR A 13 -23.55 -7.66 0.62
C THR A 13 -23.77 -6.19 0.30
N THR A 14 -24.88 -5.64 0.80
CA THR A 14 -25.17 -4.21 0.78
C THR A 14 -24.73 -3.49 2.05
N LEU A 15 -24.25 -4.25 3.06
CA LEU A 15 -23.74 -3.70 4.31
C LEU A 15 -22.63 -2.66 4.03
N PRO A 16 -22.57 -1.59 4.83
CA PRO A 16 -21.54 -0.58 4.66
C PRO A 16 -20.15 -1.18 4.98
N PRO A 17 -19.07 -0.67 4.36
CA PRO A 17 -17.71 -1.18 4.55
C PRO A 17 -17.27 -1.30 6.03
N HIS A 18 -17.68 -0.37 6.90
CA HIS A 18 -17.37 -0.41 8.33
C HIS A 18 -18.04 -1.57 9.08
N ALA A 19 -19.17 -2.09 8.60
CA ALA A 19 -19.84 -3.25 9.19
C ALA A 19 -19.21 -4.58 8.71
N VAL A 20 -18.61 -4.59 7.51
CA VAL A 20 -17.89 -5.74 6.97
C VAL A 20 -16.50 -5.86 7.60
N GLY A 21 -15.77 -4.75 7.63
CA GLY A 21 -14.44 -4.64 8.23
C GLY A 21 -13.33 -5.37 7.47
N PRO A 22 -12.06 -5.12 7.83
CA PRO A 22 -10.90 -5.65 7.13
C PRO A 22 -10.68 -7.16 7.32
N ARG A 23 -11.31 -7.77 8.32
CA ARG A 23 -11.13 -9.18 8.71
C ARG A 23 -12.25 -10.11 8.26
N VAL A 24 -13.19 -9.65 7.43
CA VAL A 24 -14.28 -10.48 6.89
C VAL A 24 -13.74 -11.79 6.28
N ARG A 25 -14.42 -12.91 6.50
CA ARG A 25 -14.06 -14.19 5.85
C ARG A 25 -14.93 -14.39 4.62
N PHE A 26 -14.30 -14.50 3.45
CA PHE A 26 -14.98 -14.82 2.19
C PHE A 26 -15.18 -16.34 2.04
N SER A 27 -15.73 -16.99 3.07
CA SER A 27 -15.75 -18.46 3.18
C SER A 27 -16.51 -19.13 2.04
N SER A 28 -17.61 -18.54 1.55
CA SER A 28 -18.33 -19.06 0.40
C SER A 28 -17.50 -19.01 -0.87
N ASP A 29 -16.84 -17.87 -1.16
CA ASP A 29 -15.97 -17.73 -2.34
C ASP A 29 -14.77 -18.68 -2.27
N GLN A 30 -14.17 -18.86 -1.09
CA GLN A 30 -13.07 -19.79 -0.85
C GLN A 30 -13.50 -21.25 -1.04
N LEU A 31 -14.64 -21.63 -0.45
CA LEU A 31 -15.17 -22.98 -0.59
C LEU A 31 -15.57 -23.28 -2.02
N GLN A 32 -16.23 -22.34 -2.70
CA GLN A 32 -16.56 -22.44 -4.12
C GLN A 32 -15.30 -22.65 -4.96
N HIS A 33 -14.26 -21.86 -4.70
CA HIS A 33 -12.97 -22.00 -5.38
C HIS A 33 -12.37 -23.39 -5.17
N LEU A 34 -12.25 -23.85 -3.92
CA LEU A 34 -11.63 -25.14 -3.60
C LEU A 34 -12.41 -26.34 -4.14
N VAL A 35 -13.75 -26.26 -4.14
CA VAL A 35 -14.61 -27.35 -4.61
C VAL A 35 -14.66 -27.40 -6.14
N PHE A 36 -14.79 -26.26 -6.82
CA PHE A 36 -15.13 -26.24 -8.24
C PHE A 36 -13.96 -26.00 -9.19
N SER A 37 -12.81 -25.50 -8.72
CA SER A 37 -11.69 -25.14 -9.59
C SER A 37 -11.18 -26.29 -10.49
N ASN A 38 -11.11 -27.49 -9.92
CA ASN A 38 -10.65 -28.70 -10.60
C ASN A 38 -11.78 -29.73 -10.76
N ALA A 39 -13.05 -29.33 -10.60
CA ALA A 39 -14.18 -30.22 -10.72
C ALA A 39 -14.73 -30.28 -12.15
N ILE A 40 -15.21 -31.47 -12.52
CA ILE A 40 -15.98 -31.70 -13.75
C ILE A 40 -17.46 -31.65 -13.39
N ASP A 41 -18.20 -30.76 -14.04
CA ASP A 41 -19.66 -30.74 -13.92
C ASP A 41 -20.26 -31.76 -14.90
N ALA A 42 -20.77 -32.84 -14.32
CA ALA A 42 -21.37 -33.98 -15.02
C ALA A 42 -22.91 -34.00 -14.99
N ARG A 43 -23.56 -32.89 -14.62
CA ARG A 43 -25.05 -32.80 -14.62
C ARG A 43 -25.64 -32.80 -16.03
N ALA A 44 -24.85 -32.42 -17.02
CA ALA A 44 -25.14 -32.52 -18.45
C ALA A 44 -23.95 -33.21 -19.14
N THR A 45 -23.62 -32.84 -20.38
CA THR A 45 -22.36 -33.26 -21.00
C THR A 45 -21.19 -32.86 -20.07
N PRO A 46 -20.36 -33.82 -19.62
CA PRO A 46 -19.27 -33.55 -18.69
C PRO A 46 -18.40 -32.40 -19.18
N HIS A 47 -18.28 -31.36 -18.38
CA HIS A 47 -17.49 -30.19 -18.74
C HIS A 47 -16.64 -29.72 -17.57
N TRP A 48 -15.39 -29.39 -17.87
CA TRP A 48 -14.51 -28.69 -16.95
C TRP A 48 -14.31 -27.26 -17.47
N PRO A 49 -14.73 -26.22 -16.71
CA PRO A 49 -14.63 -24.83 -17.17
C PRO A 49 -13.20 -24.40 -17.56
N LEU A 50 -12.18 -24.85 -16.82
CA LEU A 50 -10.79 -24.51 -17.11
C LEU A 50 -10.30 -25.14 -18.41
N LEU A 51 -10.63 -26.41 -18.65
CA LEU A 51 -10.36 -27.08 -19.93
C LEU A 51 -11.01 -26.34 -21.09
N SER A 52 -12.26 -25.92 -20.92
CA SER A 52 -12.99 -25.15 -21.93
C SER A 52 -12.33 -23.79 -22.22
N LEU A 53 -11.77 -23.13 -21.20
CA LEU A 53 -11.00 -21.90 -21.37
C LEU A 53 -9.69 -22.15 -22.13
N ALA A 54 -8.98 -23.23 -21.82
CA ALA A 54 -7.74 -23.60 -22.51
C ALA A 54 -8.00 -23.89 -24.00
N VAL A 55 -9.08 -24.62 -24.32
CA VAL A 55 -9.48 -24.88 -25.71
C VAL A 55 -9.81 -23.57 -26.44
N ARG A 56 -10.56 -22.66 -25.82
CA ARG A 56 -10.82 -21.32 -26.39
C ARG A 56 -9.56 -20.47 -26.55
N ALA A 57 -8.50 -20.74 -25.78
CA ALA A 57 -7.21 -20.10 -25.91
C ALA A 57 -6.32 -20.74 -27.00
N GLY A 58 -6.77 -21.82 -27.65
CA GLY A 58 -6.08 -22.48 -28.77
C GLY A 58 -5.51 -23.86 -28.46
N ALA A 59 -5.75 -24.42 -27.27
CA ALA A 59 -5.34 -25.79 -26.94
C ALA A 59 -6.31 -26.83 -27.55
N ARG A 60 -5.87 -28.09 -27.62
CA ARG A 60 -6.74 -29.24 -27.95
C ARG A 60 -6.86 -30.16 -26.75
N THR A 61 -8.00 -30.82 -26.57
CA THR A 61 -8.19 -31.79 -25.48
C THR A 61 -7.41 -33.07 -25.74
N VAL A 62 -6.90 -33.70 -24.68
CA VAL A 62 -6.17 -34.97 -24.73
C VAL A 62 -6.93 -36.05 -23.96
N THR A 63 -6.91 -37.28 -24.46
CA THR A 63 -7.64 -38.42 -23.86
C THR A 63 -6.74 -39.64 -23.60
N ASP A 64 -5.43 -39.52 -23.83
CA ASP A 64 -4.45 -40.61 -23.68
C ASP A 64 -3.90 -40.75 -22.25
N GLY A 65 -4.37 -39.91 -21.32
CA GLY A 65 -3.96 -39.90 -19.91
C GLY A 65 -2.59 -39.27 -19.64
N ARG A 66 -1.95 -38.62 -20.62
CA ARG A 66 -0.63 -37.98 -20.48
C ARG A 66 -0.72 -36.45 -20.52
N GLY A 67 -1.76 -35.90 -19.91
CA GLY A 67 -2.08 -34.47 -19.89
C GLY A 67 -3.57 -34.22 -20.12
N ASP A 68 -4.01 -33.00 -19.82
CA ASP A 68 -5.39 -32.54 -20.09
C ASP A 68 -5.51 -31.92 -21.48
N ILE A 69 -4.43 -31.26 -21.93
CA ILE A 69 -4.41 -30.51 -23.18
C ILE A 69 -3.13 -30.74 -23.99
N GLU A 70 -3.25 -30.51 -25.29
CA GLU A 70 -2.16 -30.31 -26.23
C GLU A 70 -2.08 -28.82 -26.57
N LEU A 71 -0.88 -28.26 -26.42
CA LEU A 71 -0.57 -26.87 -26.69
C LEU A 71 -0.40 -26.64 -28.21
N PRO A 72 -0.44 -25.38 -28.68
CA PRO A 72 -0.29 -25.08 -30.11
C PRO A 72 1.01 -25.57 -30.76
N ASP A 73 2.06 -25.80 -29.98
CA ASP A 73 3.35 -26.37 -30.42
C ASP A 73 3.38 -27.91 -30.43
N GLY A 74 2.25 -28.56 -30.10
CA GLY A 74 2.11 -30.02 -30.03
C GLY A 74 2.52 -30.64 -28.69
N SER A 75 3.07 -29.86 -27.75
CA SER A 75 3.45 -30.38 -26.43
C SER A 75 2.23 -30.61 -25.52
N ARG A 76 2.37 -31.49 -24.52
CA ARG A 76 1.31 -31.82 -23.56
C ARG A 76 1.38 -30.93 -22.33
N ALA A 77 0.24 -30.69 -21.67
CA ALA A 77 0.20 -30.08 -20.35
C ALA A 77 -0.99 -30.54 -19.50
N TRP A 78 -0.77 -30.55 -18.19
CA TRP A 78 -1.83 -30.61 -17.17
C TRP A 78 -2.36 -29.21 -16.88
N LEU A 79 -3.60 -29.12 -16.42
CA LEU A 79 -4.22 -27.87 -15.98
C LEU A 79 -4.38 -27.87 -14.46
N ASP A 80 -4.10 -26.75 -13.82
CA ASP A 80 -4.33 -26.57 -12.38
C ASP A 80 -5.17 -25.32 -12.11
N GLY A 81 -6.39 -25.54 -11.61
CA GLY A 81 -7.32 -24.51 -11.19
C GLY A 81 -7.15 -24.07 -9.74
N GLY A 82 -6.24 -24.65 -8.96
CA GLY A 82 -6.05 -24.37 -7.55
C GLY A 82 -5.49 -22.97 -7.23
N PRO A 83 -5.12 -22.70 -5.98
CA PRO A 83 -4.42 -21.46 -5.60
C PRO A 83 -3.08 -21.33 -6.36
N PRO A 84 -2.66 -20.10 -6.75
CA PRO A 84 -1.39 -19.87 -7.44
C PRO A 84 -0.22 -20.50 -6.71
N ARG A 85 0.42 -21.46 -7.38
CA ARG A 85 1.66 -22.09 -6.93
C ARG A 85 2.46 -22.59 -8.13
N TYR A 86 3.77 -22.70 -7.94
CA TYR A 86 4.61 -23.47 -8.84
C TYR A 86 4.41 -24.97 -8.59
N THR A 87 4.10 -25.69 -9.65
CA THR A 87 3.99 -27.15 -9.64
C THR A 87 5.03 -27.71 -10.62
N PRO A 88 5.98 -28.55 -10.14
CA PRO A 88 6.91 -29.24 -11.03
C PRO A 88 6.17 -30.09 -12.07
N ALA A 89 6.84 -30.37 -13.19
CA ALA A 89 6.29 -31.26 -14.20
C ALA A 89 5.96 -32.65 -13.61
N ILE A 90 4.80 -33.19 -13.97
CA ILE A 90 4.33 -34.53 -13.58
C ILE A 90 4.69 -35.48 -14.71
N ASP A 91 5.59 -36.43 -14.45
CA ASP A 91 6.11 -37.38 -15.45
C ASP A 91 6.65 -36.67 -16.72
N GLY A 92 7.34 -35.54 -16.52
CA GLY A 92 7.88 -34.72 -17.60
C GLY A 92 6.85 -33.84 -18.33
N THR A 93 5.57 -33.94 -17.97
CA THR A 93 4.50 -33.10 -18.52
C THR A 93 4.30 -31.85 -17.65
N PRO A 94 4.44 -30.63 -18.19
CA PRO A 94 4.28 -29.40 -17.42
C PRO A 94 2.85 -29.18 -16.93
N VAL A 95 2.71 -28.36 -15.90
CA VAL A 95 1.41 -27.94 -15.34
C VAL A 95 1.17 -26.46 -15.67
N LEU A 96 0.07 -26.17 -16.35
CA LEU A 96 -0.41 -24.83 -16.64
C LEU A 96 -1.44 -24.40 -15.59
N HIS A 97 -1.08 -23.36 -14.84
CA HIS A 97 -1.98 -22.79 -13.85
C HIS A 97 -3.09 -21.95 -14.50
N ARG A 98 -4.30 -21.92 -13.92
CA ARG A 98 -5.45 -21.18 -14.46
C ARG A 98 -5.18 -19.72 -14.79
N VAL A 99 -4.27 -19.07 -14.06
CA VAL A 99 -3.92 -17.66 -14.26
C VAL A 99 -3.39 -17.46 -15.68
N THR A 100 -2.58 -18.37 -16.21
CA THR A 100 -2.06 -18.25 -17.57
C THR A 100 -3.18 -18.47 -18.59
N VAL A 101 -4.04 -19.46 -18.35
CA VAL A 101 -5.19 -19.80 -19.20
C VAL A 101 -6.23 -18.68 -19.28
N GLU A 102 -6.59 -18.06 -18.16
CA GLU A 102 -7.53 -16.93 -18.08
C GLU A 102 -7.05 -15.71 -18.88
N HIS A 103 -5.74 -15.53 -18.94
CA HIS A 103 -5.06 -14.48 -19.71
C HIS A 103 -4.67 -14.93 -21.13
N ARG A 104 -5.19 -16.09 -21.58
CA ARG A 104 -4.93 -16.67 -22.91
C ARG A 104 -3.45 -16.89 -23.22
N SER A 105 -2.65 -17.14 -22.20
CA SER A 105 -1.24 -17.50 -22.32
C SER A 105 -1.09 -19.00 -22.07
N LEU A 106 -0.80 -19.75 -23.13
CA LEU A 106 -0.58 -21.20 -23.06
C LEU A 106 0.93 -21.52 -23.00
N ARG A 107 1.66 -20.84 -22.12
CA ARG A 107 3.11 -21.00 -21.95
C ARG A 107 3.41 -21.76 -20.64
N PRO A 108 3.98 -22.97 -20.72
CA PRO A 108 4.45 -23.71 -19.55
C PRO A 108 5.47 -22.93 -18.71
N PRO A 109 5.49 -23.08 -17.38
CA PRO A 109 6.58 -22.56 -16.56
C PRO A 109 7.91 -23.22 -16.92
N LEU A 110 9.01 -22.47 -16.82
CA LEU A 110 10.38 -22.98 -17.03
C LEU A 110 10.97 -23.64 -15.79
N GLY A 111 10.62 -23.12 -14.61
CA GLY A 111 11.24 -23.53 -13.36
C GLY A 111 10.87 -22.62 -12.19
N ASN A 112 11.47 -22.90 -11.03
CA ASN A 112 11.36 -22.08 -9.83
C ASN A 112 12.74 -21.69 -9.27
N SER A 113 13.68 -21.40 -10.15
CA SER A 113 15.01 -20.90 -9.82
C SER A 113 15.26 -19.54 -10.47
N THR A 114 16.11 -18.72 -9.86
CA THR A 114 16.50 -17.41 -10.41
C THR A 114 18.01 -17.34 -10.58
N GLN A 115 18.46 -16.59 -11.59
CA GLN A 115 19.88 -16.29 -11.84
C GLN A 115 20.30 -14.97 -11.17
N ALA A 116 19.36 -14.24 -10.56
CA ALA A 116 19.67 -13.00 -9.87
C ALA A 116 20.61 -13.26 -8.67
N ALA A 117 21.65 -12.44 -8.55
CA ALA A 117 22.60 -12.52 -7.43
C ALA A 117 21.97 -11.98 -6.13
N LEU A 118 21.19 -12.81 -5.46
CA LEU A 118 20.46 -12.50 -4.23
C LEU A 118 21.12 -13.14 -3.01
N ALA A 119 20.97 -12.48 -1.86
CA ALA A 119 21.31 -13.11 -0.58
C ALA A 119 20.39 -14.31 -0.31
N PRO A 120 20.80 -15.29 0.52
CA PRO A 120 20.01 -16.51 0.73
C PRO A 120 18.57 -16.27 1.21
N ASP A 121 18.36 -15.29 2.08
CA ASP A 121 17.04 -14.88 2.58
C ASP A 121 16.18 -14.23 1.49
N GLN A 122 16.76 -13.31 0.71
CA GLN A 122 16.11 -12.69 -0.45
C GLN A 122 15.78 -13.71 -1.53
N LEU A 123 16.68 -14.67 -1.78
CA LEU A 123 16.49 -15.75 -2.74
C LEU A 123 15.30 -16.62 -2.35
N ALA A 124 15.23 -17.05 -1.08
CA ALA A 124 14.12 -17.85 -0.56
C ALA A 124 12.77 -17.13 -0.71
N ALA A 125 12.72 -15.82 -0.44
CA ALA A 125 11.53 -15.00 -0.66
C ALA A 125 11.15 -14.93 -2.15
N VAL A 126 12.11 -14.66 -3.04
CA VAL A 126 11.88 -14.51 -4.49
C VAL A 126 11.43 -15.83 -5.13
N THR A 127 11.96 -16.97 -4.68
CA THR A 127 11.62 -18.30 -5.21
C THR A 127 10.52 -19.01 -4.44
N HIS A 128 9.79 -18.31 -3.56
CA HIS A 128 8.64 -18.89 -2.86
C HIS A 128 7.67 -19.55 -3.86
N ASP A 129 7.29 -20.80 -3.61
CA ASP A 129 6.52 -21.63 -4.53
C ASP A 129 5.01 -21.33 -4.50
N GLY A 130 4.51 -20.57 -3.53
CA GLY A 130 3.12 -20.13 -3.45
C GLY A 130 2.88 -18.68 -3.90
N GLY A 131 1.61 -18.32 -4.02
CA GLY A 131 1.19 -16.94 -4.31
C GLY A 131 1.17 -16.02 -3.09
N ALA A 132 0.90 -16.56 -1.90
CA ALA A 132 0.79 -15.80 -0.66
C ALA A 132 2.07 -15.91 0.17
N ALA A 133 2.67 -14.79 0.56
CA ALA A 133 3.85 -14.78 1.42
C ALA A 133 3.95 -13.49 2.24
N ARG A 134 4.37 -13.63 3.50
CA ARG A 134 4.79 -12.54 4.38
C ARG A 134 6.29 -12.39 4.37
N ILE A 135 6.77 -11.21 4.00
CA ILE A 135 8.19 -10.89 3.96
C ILE A 135 8.43 -9.82 5.01
N ILE A 136 9.04 -10.23 6.12
CA ILE A 136 9.43 -9.31 7.20
C ILE A 136 10.80 -8.76 6.84
N ALA A 137 10.85 -7.49 6.48
CA ALA A 137 12.01 -6.89 5.87
C ALA A 137 12.42 -5.62 6.64
N PRO A 138 13.35 -5.73 7.60
CA PRO A 138 13.88 -4.60 8.34
C PRO A 138 14.38 -3.47 7.43
N ALA A 139 14.50 -2.25 7.97
CA ALA A 139 15.08 -1.13 7.23
C ALA A 139 16.40 -1.53 6.57
N GLY A 140 16.58 -1.18 5.29
CA GLY A 140 17.83 -1.45 4.57
C GLY A 140 18.07 -2.92 4.17
N SER A 141 17.08 -3.82 4.31
CA SER A 141 17.22 -5.24 3.95
C SER A 141 16.97 -5.59 2.47
N GLY A 142 16.52 -4.61 1.68
CA GLY A 142 16.26 -4.79 0.25
C GLY A 142 14.79 -5.11 -0.11
N LYS A 143 13.81 -4.62 0.67
CA LYS A 143 12.35 -4.70 0.40
C LYS A 143 12.00 -4.57 -1.09
N THR A 144 12.33 -3.42 -1.66
CA THR A 144 12.03 -3.08 -3.07
C THR A 144 12.71 -4.04 -4.04
N ARG A 145 13.95 -4.46 -3.75
CA ARG A 145 14.69 -5.43 -4.59
C ARG A 145 13.97 -6.78 -4.62
N VAL A 146 13.56 -7.29 -3.46
CA VAL A 146 12.80 -8.56 -3.37
C VAL A 146 11.48 -8.45 -4.13
N LEU A 147 10.74 -7.34 -4.00
CA LEU A 147 9.51 -7.11 -4.75
C LEU A 147 9.73 -7.14 -6.28
N THR A 148 10.70 -6.38 -6.78
CA THR A 148 10.96 -6.30 -8.23
C THR A 148 11.50 -7.61 -8.79
N GLU A 149 12.38 -8.30 -8.05
CA GLU A 149 12.88 -9.62 -8.46
C GLU A 149 11.79 -10.70 -8.39
N ARG A 150 10.86 -10.63 -7.43
CA ARG A 150 9.68 -11.51 -7.41
C ARG A 150 8.81 -11.31 -8.63
N ALA A 151 8.54 -10.06 -9.02
CA ALA A 151 7.79 -9.76 -10.24
C ALA A 151 8.45 -10.36 -11.49
N ARG A 152 9.78 -10.19 -11.63
CA ARG A 152 10.55 -10.79 -12.72
C ARG A 152 10.48 -12.31 -12.70
N HIS A 153 10.65 -12.92 -11.53
CA HIS A 153 10.60 -14.37 -11.36
C HIS A 153 9.27 -14.96 -11.83
N LEU A 154 8.15 -14.35 -11.41
CA LEU A 154 6.81 -14.76 -11.82
C LEU A 154 6.61 -14.66 -13.35
N VAL A 155 7.11 -13.60 -14.00
CA VAL A 155 6.94 -13.41 -15.45
C VAL A 155 7.90 -14.28 -16.26
N GLN A 156 9.16 -14.36 -15.85
CA GLN A 156 10.22 -14.99 -16.64
C GLN A 156 10.30 -16.50 -16.41
N GLN A 157 10.19 -16.94 -15.16
CA GLN A 157 10.34 -18.35 -14.77
C GLN A 157 8.99 -19.06 -14.73
N TRP A 158 8.00 -18.49 -14.03
CA TRP A 158 6.67 -19.11 -13.98
C TRP A 158 5.83 -18.85 -15.24
N ARG A 159 6.30 -17.97 -16.13
CA ARG A 159 5.59 -17.56 -17.36
C ARG A 159 4.17 -17.03 -17.09
N ILE A 160 3.96 -16.44 -15.91
CA ILE A 160 2.72 -15.74 -15.58
C ILE A 160 2.63 -14.47 -16.44
N PRO A 161 1.50 -14.20 -17.11
CA PRO A 161 1.30 -12.96 -17.84
C PRO A 161 1.43 -11.75 -16.92
N ALA A 162 2.22 -10.75 -17.32
CA ALA A 162 2.42 -9.54 -16.52
C ALA A 162 1.10 -8.79 -16.22
N SER A 163 0.09 -8.94 -17.08
CA SER A 163 -1.27 -8.42 -16.88
C SER A 163 -2.00 -9.03 -15.68
N ALA A 164 -1.56 -10.18 -15.17
CA ALA A 164 -2.12 -10.85 -14.00
C ALA A 164 -1.45 -10.42 -12.67
N ILE A 165 -0.32 -9.72 -12.76
CA ILE A 165 0.51 -9.33 -11.62
C ILE A 165 0.34 -7.82 -11.39
N THR A 166 0.01 -7.43 -10.16
CA THR A 166 -0.06 -6.03 -9.77
C THR A 166 0.89 -5.77 -8.61
N LEU A 167 1.84 -4.86 -8.81
CA LEU A 167 2.70 -4.34 -7.77
C LEU A 167 2.08 -3.06 -7.20
N ILE A 168 1.74 -3.12 -5.92
CA ILE A 168 1.11 -2.06 -5.16
C ILE A 168 2.18 -1.29 -4.39
N ALA A 169 2.38 -0.04 -4.79
CA ALA A 169 3.27 0.89 -4.09
C ALA A 169 2.49 1.76 -3.10
N PHE A 170 3.11 2.10 -1.99
CA PHE A 170 2.49 2.91 -0.93
C PHE A 170 2.15 4.34 -1.38
N ASN A 171 3.00 4.97 -2.18
CA ASN A 171 2.80 6.32 -2.68
C ASN A 171 3.26 6.48 -4.13
N LYS A 172 2.99 7.66 -4.72
CA LYS A 172 3.30 7.96 -6.11
C LYS A 172 4.81 7.91 -6.41
N ARG A 173 5.65 8.38 -5.49
CA ARG A 173 7.11 8.35 -5.66
C ARG A 173 7.65 6.91 -5.68
N ALA A 174 7.22 6.07 -4.74
CA ALA A 174 7.56 4.64 -4.73
C ALA A 174 7.04 3.93 -5.99
N GLN A 175 5.84 4.28 -6.46
CA GLN A 175 5.31 3.76 -7.72
C GLN A 175 6.24 4.07 -8.90
N GLU A 176 6.69 5.32 -9.03
CA GLU A 176 7.60 5.76 -10.10
C GLU A 176 8.96 5.07 -10.02
N GLU A 177 9.52 4.96 -8.81
CA GLU A 177 10.80 4.28 -8.58
C GLU A 177 10.72 2.79 -8.98
N ILE A 178 9.67 2.09 -8.53
CA ILE A 178 9.48 0.68 -8.83
C ILE A 178 9.27 0.47 -10.34
N ALA A 179 8.45 1.32 -10.98
CA ALA A 179 8.24 1.27 -12.42
C ALA A 179 9.53 1.49 -13.22
N ALA A 180 10.38 2.44 -12.80
CA ALA A 180 11.68 2.66 -13.41
C ALA A 180 12.62 1.45 -13.26
N ARG A 181 12.53 0.75 -12.12
CA ARG A 181 13.30 -0.48 -11.85
C ARG A 181 12.78 -1.70 -12.61
N THR A 182 11.55 -1.74 -13.10
CA THR A 182 10.94 -2.91 -13.77
C THR A 182 10.61 -2.67 -15.25
N THR A 183 11.35 -1.78 -15.92
CA THR A 183 11.16 -1.48 -17.35
C THR A 183 11.39 -2.70 -18.26
N ASP A 184 12.14 -3.69 -17.78
CA ASP A 184 12.39 -4.97 -18.43
C ASP A 184 11.19 -5.95 -18.39
N VAL A 185 10.14 -5.62 -17.64
CA VAL A 185 8.92 -6.44 -17.50
C VAL A 185 7.72 -5.72 -18.13
N PRO A 186 7.59 -5.73 -19.47
CA PRO A 186 6.52 -5.00 -20.15
C PRO A 186 5.13 -5.53 -19.75
N GLY A 187 4.20 -4.60 -19.52
CA GLY A 187 2.83 -4.91 -19.12
C GLY A 187 2.64 -5.18 -17.62
N LEU A 188 3.70 -5.13 -16.81
CA LEU A 188 3.58 -5.20 -15.34
C LEU A 188 2.82 -3.97 -14.84
N GLN A 189 1.80 -4.21 -14.02
CA GLN A 189 1.02 -3.12 -13.43
C GLN A 189 1.68 -2.64 -12.14
N VAL A 190 2.24 -1.43 -12.14
CA VAL A 190 2.76 -0.78 -10.93
C VAL A 190 1.85 0.40 -10.58
N ARG A 191 1.09 0.29 -9.49
CA ARG A 191 0.01 1.25 -9.13
C ARG A 191 -0.02 1.50 -7.63
N THR A 192 -0.63 2.62 -7.22
CA THR A 192 -1.08 2.80 -5.83
C THR A 192 -2.48 2.22 -5.65
N LEU A 193 -2.90 1.98 -4.40
CA LEU A 193 -4.27 1.50 -4.12
C LEU A 193 -5.35 2.48 -4.60
N ASN A 194 -5.17 3.78 -4.39
CA ASN A 194 -6.10 4.80 -4.89
C ASN A 194 -6.19 4.78 -6.42
N ALA A 195 -5.07 4.58 -7.14
CA ALA A 195 -5.09 4.46 -8.60
C ALA A 195 -5.84 3.22 -9.09
N ILE A 196 -5.76 2.10 -8.35
CA ILE A 196 -6.57 0.90 -8.62
C ILE A 196 -8.04 1.18 -8.32
N ALA A 197 -8.34 1.75 -7.15
CA ALA A 197 -9.69 2.05 -6.72
C ALA A 197 -10.42 2.98 -7.68
N LEU A 198 -9.76 4.07 -8.12
CA LEU A 198 -10.26 4.99 -9.13
C LEU A 198 -10.51 4.29 -10.48
N ALA A 199 -9.61 3.39 -10.89
CA ALA A 199 -9.77 2.64 -12.13
C ALA A 199 -10.95 1.64 -12.06
N VAL A 200 -11.17 1.02 -10.90
CA VAL A 200 -12.30 0.13 -10.62
C VAL A 200 -13.63 0.91 -10.70
N ILE A 201 -13.78 2.03 -9.99
CA ILE A 201 -15.05 2.80 -9.99
C ILE A 201 -15.34 3.51 -11.31
N ASN A 202 -14.33 3.71 -12.17
CA ASN A 202 -14.50 4.29 -13.51
C ASN A 202 -14.59 3.24 -14.62
N GLY A 203 -14.42 1.95 -14.30
CA GLY A 203 -14.41 0.86 -15.27
C GLY A 203 -13.34 1.03 -16.35
N SER A 204 -12.19 1.60 -15.98
CA SER A 204 -11.04 1.69 -16.88
C SER A 204 -10.50 0.29 -17.12
N ALA A 205 -10.20 -0.07 -18.37
CA ALA A 205 -9.65 -1.38 -18.68
C ALA A 205 -8.41 -1.67 -17.80
N PRO A 206 -8.28 -2.89 -17.23
CA PRO A 206 -9.08 -4.11 -17.49
C PRO A 206 -10.33 -4.29 -16.61
N PHE A 207 -10.74 -3.29 -15.82
CA PHE A 207 -11.86 -3.41 -14.88
C PHE A 207 -13.23 -3.39 -15.56
N ALA A 208 -14.24 -3.90 -14.87
CA ALA A 208 -15.62 -3.97 -15.38
C ALA A 208 -16.16 -2.58 -15.68
N ARG A 209 -16.80 -2.41 -16.85
CA ARG A 209 -17.40 -1.13 -17.27
C ARG A 209 -18.40 -0.65 -16.23
N GLN A 210 -18.36 0.64 -15.93
CA GLN A 210 -19.23 1.29 -14.96
C GLN A 210 -20.22 2.23 -15.66
N PRO A 211 -21.45 2.41 -15.12
CA PRO A 211 -22.48 3.26 -15.72
C PRO A 211 -22.13 4.74 -15.68
N GLN A 212 -21.25 5.14 -14.77
CA GLN A 212 -20.81 6.52 -14.55
C GLN A 212 -19.29 6.58 -14.40
N ARG A 213 -18.71 7.72 -14.79
CA ARG A 213 -17.33 8.10 -14.47
C ARG A 213 -17.31 9.22 -13.45
N PHE A 214 -16.31 9.18 -12.59
CA PHE A 214 -16.06 10.12 -11.51
C PHE A 214 -14.82 10.95 -11.80
N ASN A 215 -14.90 12.25 -11.52
CA ASN A 215 -13.75 13.16 -11.49
C ASN A 215 -13.18 13.24 -10.07
N THR A 216 -11.88 13.46 -9.95
CA THR A 216 -11.23 13.64 -8.65
C THR A 216 -11.26 15.11 -8.23
N VAL A 217 -11.51 15.36 -6.95
CA VAL A 217 -11.42 16.70 -6.34
C VAL A 217 -10.29 16.78 -5.31
N ASP A 218 -9.75 17.97 -5.11
CA ASP A 218 -8.66 18.26 -4.19
C ASP A 218 -9.14 18.80 -2.84
N GLU A 219 -8.22 19.00 -1.89
CA GLU A 219 -8.55 19.47 -0.55
C GLU A 219 -9.28 20.84 -0.53
N PRO A 220 -8.90 21.85 -1.33
CA PRO A 220 -9.67 23.09 -1.45
C PRO A 220 -11.16 22.87 -1.75
N GLU A 221 -11.47 21.94 -2.66
CA GLU A 221 -12.85 21.61 -2.99
C GLU A 221 -13.55 20.85 -1.86
N VAL A 222 -12.84 19.93 -1.19
CA VAL A 222 -13.35 19.23 0.01
C VAL A 222 -13.71 20.24 1.09
N ARG A 223 -12.82 21.20 1.40
CA ARG A 223 -13.05 22.28 2.37
C ARG A 223 -14.28 23.10 2.01
N ARG A 224 -14.44 23.46 0.74
CA ARG A 224 -15.61 24.19 0.23
C ARG A 224 -16.91 23.40 0.40
N LEU A 225 -16.89 22.09 0.13
CA LEU A 225 -18.06 21.24 0.31
C LEU A 225 -18.45 21.11 1.79
N ILE A 226 -17.47 20.89 2.67
CA ILE A 226 -17.69 20.83 4.12
C ILE A 226 -18.31 22.16 4.62
N GLY A 227 -17.75 23.31 4.23
CA GLY A 227 -18.27 24.62 4.63
C GLY A 227 -19.69 24.96 4.15
N ARG A 228 -20.20 24.25 3.13
CA ARG A 228 -21.61 24.35 2.72
C ARG A 228 -22.54 23.49 3.56
N LEU A 229 -22.04 22.37 4.09
CA LEU A 229 -22.82 21.39 4.84
C LEU A 229 -22.83 21.68 6.34
N VAL A 230 -21.74 22.26 6.84
CA VAL A 230 -21.46 22.48 8.26
C VAL A 230 -21.17 23.96 8.49
N LYS A 231 -21.72 24.51 9.58
CA LYS A 231 -21.40 25.86 10.04
C LYS A 231 -20.37 25.78 11.15
N PHE A 232 -19.26 26.50 10.98
CA PHE A 232 -18.18 26.51 11.95
C PHE A 232 -18.25 27.75 12.86
N PRO A 233 -18.07 27.59 14.19
CA PRO A 233 -17.82 28.73 15.05
C PRO A 233 -16.49 29.39 14.68
N ARG A 234 -16.43 30.72 14.72
CA ARG A 234 -15.18 31.46 14.48
C ARG A 234 -14.28 31.34 15.71
N VAL A 235 -13.29 30.46 15.65
CA VAL A 235 -12.24 30.33 16.67
C VAL A 235 -10.94 30.89 16.10
N ARG A 236 -10.28 31.80 16.84
CA ARG A 236 -8.99 32.37 16.40
C ARG A 236 -7.91 31.29 16.42
N ASN A 237 -7.06 31.27 15.40
CA ASN A 237 -5.91 30.36 15.27
C ASN A 237 -6.27 28.86 15.24
N ALA A 238 -7.52 28.51 14.94
CA ALA A 238 -7.95 27.13 14.76
C ALA A 238 -8.57 26.94 13.38
N ASP A 239 -8.31 25.79 12.76
CA ASP A 239 -8.92 25.39 11.50
C ASP A 239 -9.88 24.22 11.77
N PRO A 240 -11.16 24.50 12.13
CA PRO A 240 -12.10 23.44 12.47
C PRO A 240 -12.42 22.55 11.26
N VAL A 241 -12.19 23.01 10.02
CA VAL A 241 -12.39 22.19 8.82
C VAL A 241 -11.35 21.07 8.75
N ALA A 242 -10.14 21.29 9.27
CA ALA A 242 -9.10 20.27 9.31
C ALA A 242 -9.52 19.06 10.17
N THR A 243 -10.10 19.29 11.36
CA THR A 243 -10.65 18.22 12.21
C THR A 243 -11.74 17.43 11.49
N TRP A 244 -12.61 18.12 10.73
CA TRP A 244 -13.65 17.46 9.95
C TRP A 244 -13.09 16.61 8.80
N ILE A 245 -12.03 17.07 8.13
CA ILE A 245 -11.33 16.28 7.10
C ILE A 245 -10.72 15.02 7.73
N GLU A 246 -10.08 15.15 8.89
CA GLU A 246 -9.55 14.00 9.63
C GLU A 246 -10.66 13.00 9.99
N ALA A 247 -11.79 13.47 10.53
CA ALA A 247 -12.94 12.64 10.86
C ALA A 247 -13.50 11.90 9.62
N LEU A 248 -13.59 12.57 8.46
CA LEU A 248 -13.96 11.94 7.18
C LEU A 248 -12.99 10.81 6.79
N SER A 249 -11.69 11.03 6.96
CA SER A 249 -10.67 10.00 6.70
C SER A 249 -10.76 8.83 7.67
N VAL A 250 -11.00 9.07 8.97
CA VAL A 250 -11.20 8.00 9.96
C VAL A 250 -12.45 7.18 9.65
N ALA A 251 -13.56 7.81 9.27
CA ALA A 251 -14.78 7.10 8.89
C ALA A 251 -14.56 6.18 7.67
N ARG A 252 -13.87 6.69 6.64
CA ARG A 252 -13.70 5.98 5.36
C ARG A 252 -12.52 5.02 5.38
N LEU A 253 -11.31 5.52 5.63
CA LEU A 253 -10.10 4.70 5.58
C LEU A 253 -9.94 3.85 6.84
N GLY A 254 -10.34 4.37 8.00
CA GLY A 254 -10.39 3.63 9.26
C GLY A 254 -11.55 2.63 9.33
N LEU A 255 -12.49 2.65 8.38
CA LEU A 255 -13.70 1.83 8.37
C LEU A 255 -14.46 1.91 9.71
N LEU A 256 -14.62 3.14 10.24
CA LEU A 256 -15.34 3.38 11.48
C LEU A 256 -16.74 3.92 11.19
N ASP A 257 -17.72 3.44 11.96
CA ASP A 257 -19.10 3.95 11.91
C ASP A 257 -19.10 5.47 12.17
N PRO A 258 -19.73 6.29 11.31
CA PRO A 258 -19.78 7.74 11.48
C PRO A 258 -20.27 8.21 12.85
N ALA A 259 -21.22 7.50 13.48
CA ALA A 259 -21.69 7.84 14.83
C ALA A 259 -20.61 7.59 15.90
N LYS A 260 -19.77 6.56 15.71
CA LYS A 260 -18.62 6.31 16.59
C LYS A 260 -17.50 7.33 16.35
N VAL A 261 -17.30 7.75 15.10
CA VAL A 261 -16.37 8.83 14.78
C VAL A 261 -16.79 10.09 15.52
N GLU A 262 -18.04 10.51 15.39
CA GLU A 262 -18.59 11.69 16.07
C GLU A 262 -18.33 11.66 17.59
N SER A 263 -18.58 10.51 18.23
CA SER A 263 -18.34 10.34 19.67
C SER A 263 -16.87 10.43 20.10
N ARG A 264 -15.91 10.23 19.18
CA ARG A 264 -14.46 10.23 19.48
C ARG A 264 -13.86 11.64 19.55
N TYR A 265 -14.50 12.61 18.93
CA TYR A 265 -13.99 13.97 18.79
C TYR A 265 -14.61 14.94 19.81
N ASP A 266 -15.23 14.44 20.89
CA ASP A 266 -15.69 15.22 22.06
C ASP A 266 -16.44 16.53 21.71
N GLY A 267 -17.26 16.50 20.66
CA GLY A 267 -18.07 17.63 20.19
C GLY A 267 -17.40 18.55 19.15
N GLU A 268 -16.12 18.36 18.80
CA GLU A 268 -15.44 19.13 17.73
C GLU A 268 -16.07 18.91 16.35
N VAL A 269 -16.72 17.75 16.17
CA VAL A 269 -17.43 17.36 14.94
C VAL A 269 -18.91 17.02 15.21
N GLU A 270 -19.58 17.82 16.03
CA GLU A 270 -21.02 17.64 16.32
C GLU A 270 -21.86 17.61 15.02
N GLY A 271 -22.74 16.61 14.90
CA GLY A 271 -23.56 16.35 13.72
C GLY A 271 -22.84 15.63 12.58
N PHE A 272 -21.63 15.11 12.82
CA PHE A 272 -20.83 14.44 11.79
C PHE A 272 -21.54 13.25 11.15
N ALA A 273 -22.29 12.43 11.90
CA ALA A 273 -22.94 11.26 11.32
C ALA A 273 -23.96 11.61 10.22
N ASP A 274 -24.76 12.66 10.40
CA ASP A 274 -25.69 13.18 9.36
C ASP A 274 -24.92 13.82 8.20
N ALA A 275 -23.97 14.69 8.54
CA ALA A 275 -23.17 15.42 7.55
C ALA A 275 -22.34 14.48 6.66
N PHE A 276 -21.85 13.35 7.18
CA PHE A 276 -21.12 12.34 6.44
C PHE A 276 -21.94 11.78 5.26
N ALA A 277 -23.18 11.39 5.50
CA ALA A 277 -24.05 10.85 4.46
C ALA A 277 -24.36 11.91 3.39
N ARG A 278 -24.65 13.15 3.81
CA ARG A 278 -24.92 14.28 2.92
C ARG A 278 -23.69 14.67 2.09
N TYR A 279 -22.50 14.66 2.69
CA TYR A 279 -21.23 14.91 2.02
C TYR A 279 -21.00 13.93 0.87
N ARG A 280 -21.13 12.63 1.14
CA ARG A 280 -20.97 11.59 0.11
C ARG A 280 -22.04 11.69 -0.98
N HIS A 281 -23.28 12.03 -0.61
CA HIS A 281 -24.35 12.25 -1.56
C HIS A 281 -24.04 13.40 -2.52
N GLU A 282 -23.56 14.55 -2.01
CA GLU A 282 -23.19 15.69 -2.85
C GLU A 282 -22.02 15.39 -3.79
N LEU A 283 -21.01 14.65 -3.33
CA LEU A 283 -19.93 14.16 -4.20
C LEU A 283 -20.49 13.30 -5.34
N ALA A 284 -21.31 12.29 -5.01
CA ALA A 284 -21.89 11.39 -6.00
C ALA A 284 -22.80 12.14 -7.01
N ARG A 285 -23.63 13.07 -6.52
CA ARG A 285 -24.52 13.91 -7.35
C ARG A 285 -23.74 14.77 -8.33
N ALA A 286 -22.59 15.29 -7.93
CA ALA A 286 -21.69 16.06 -8.79
C ALA A 286 -20.82 15.19 -9.71
N GLY A 287 -20.87 13.85 -9.58
CA GLY A 287 -19.98 12.95 -10.31
C GLY A 287 -18.52 13.07 -9.87
N ASN A 288 -18.28 13.38 -8.60
CA ASN A 288 -16.97 13.60 -8.03
C ASN A 288 -16.62 12.58 -6.95
N VAL A 289 -15.33 12.37 -6.71
CA VAL A 289 -14.76 11.65 -5.58
C VAL A 289 -13.56 12.40 -5.04
N ASP A 290 -13.40 12.47 -3.72
CA ASP A 290 -12.13 12.89 -3.10
C ASP A 290 -11.13 11.71 -3.05
N TYR A 291 -9.98 11.91 -2.42
CA TYR A 291 -8.93 10.88 -2.35
C TYR A 291 -9.39 9.59 -1.63
N ASP A 292 -10.07 9.72 -0.49
CA ASP A 292 -10.49 8.58 0.34
C ASP A 292 -11.73 7.88 -0.21
N GLU A 293 -12.64 8.66 -0.79
CA GLU A 293 -13.88 8.17 -1.40
C GLU A 293 -13.58 7.26 -2.60
N GLN A 294 -12.43 7.42 -3.28
CA GLN A 294 -11.98 6.47 -4.30
C GLN A 294 -11.93 5.04 -3.74
N VAL A 295 -11.27 4.86 -2.60
CA VAL A 295 -11.08 3.56 -1.95
C VAL A 295 -12.40 3.06 -1.36
N PHE A 296 -13.10 3.91 -0.62
CA PHE A 296 -14.34 3.53 0.05
C PHE A 296 -15.42 3.08 -0.95
N LYS A 297 -15.59 3.83 -2.04
CA LYS A 297 -16.57 3.52 -3.10
C LYS A 297 -16.18 2.29 -3.93
N ALA A 298 -14.88 2.05 -4.14
CA ALA A 298 -14.41 0.82 -4.77
C ALA A 298 -14.75 -0.42 -3.92
N ILE A 299 -14.58 -0.34 -2.60
CA ILE A 299 -14.97 -1.41 -1.68
C ILE A 299 -16.48 -1.66 -1.74
N GLU A 300 -17.30 -0.61 -1.68
CA GLU A 300 -18.77 -0.75 -1.81
C GLU A 300 -19.16 -1.44 -3.12
N LEU A 301 -18.55 -1.07 -4.24
CA LEU A 301 -18.79 -1.68 -5.55
C LEU A 301 -18.42 -3.18 -5.54
N LEU A 302 -17.23 -3.52 -5.06
CA LEU A 302 -16.72 -4.90 -5.07
C LEU A 302 -17.47 -5.82 -4.09
N LEU A 303 -18.00 -5.28 -2.99
CA LEU A 303 -18.86 -6.02 -2.06
C LEU A 303 -20.25 -6.30 -2.63
N ARG A 304 -20.80 -5.36 -3.42
CA ARG A 304 -22.16 -5.46 -3.97
C ARG A 304 -22.23 -6.22 -5.30
N ASP A 305 -21.19 -6.12 -6.13
CA ASP A 305 -21.16 -6.68 -7.48
C ASP A 305 -20.08 -7.76 -7.61
N PRO A 306 -20.43 -9.05 -7.47
CA PRO A 306 -19.50 -10.16 -7.68
C PRO A 306 -18.89 -10.24 -9.08
N GLN A 307 -19.58 -9.76 -10.12
CA GLN A 307 -19.06 -9.78 -11.48
C GLN A 307 -17.96 -8.72 -11.68
N ALA A 308 -18.19 -7.51 -11.16
CA ALA A 308 -17.15 -6.48 -11.09
C ALA A 308 -15.96 -6.97 -10.26
N ARG A 309 -16.22 -7.63 -9.13
CA ARG A 309 -15.18 -8.23 -8.28
C ARG A 309 -14.37 -9.30 -9.00
N ALA A 310 -15.02 -10.26 -9.66
CA ALA A 310 -14.32 -11.30 -10.43
C ALA A 310 -13.46 -10.73 -11.57
N THR A 311 -13.91 -9.63 -12.21
CA THR A 311 -13.13 -8.93 -13.24
C THR A 311 -11.89 -8.25 -12.66
N ALA A 312 -12.03 -7.62 -11.49
CA ALA A 312 -10.91 -7.02 -10.77
C ALA A 312 -9.91 -8.10 -10.30
N GLN A 313 -10.41 -9.19 -9.71
CA GLN A 313 -9.60 -10.33 -9.25
C GLN A 313 -8.79 -10.96 -10.38
N ARG A 314 -9.36 -11.12 -11.58
CA ARG A 314 -8.63 -11.63 -12.76
C ARG A 314 -7.43 -10.75 -13.11
N SER A 315 -7.54 -9.44 -12.92
CA SER A 315 -6.47 -8.46 -13.21
C SER A 315 -5.43 -8.37 -12.09
N CYS A 316 -5.77 -8.87 -10.90
CA CYS A 316 -5.00 -8.75 -9.66
C CYS A 316 -4.70 -10.14 -9.04
N ARG A 317 -4.54 -11.17 -9.88
CA ARG A 317 -4.35 -12.56 -9.45
C ARG A 317 -3.17 -12.75 -8.50
N LEU A 318 -2.09 -11.99 -8.71
CA LEU A 318 -0.92 -11.95 -7.83
C LEU A 318 -0.68 -10.50 -7.43
N LEU A 319 -0.83 -10.20 -6.14
CA LEU A 319 -0.55 -8.87 -5.60
C LEU A 319 0.81 -8.88 -4.91
N LEU A 320 1.69 -7.98 -5.32
CA LEU A 320 2.96 -7.72 -4.65
C LEU A 320 2.83 -6.37 -3.94
N VAL A 321 2.77 -6.36 -2.60
CA VAL A 321 2.39 -5.17 -1.84
C VAL A 321 3.58 -4.67 -1.04
N ASP A 322 3.99 -3.44 -1.31
CA ASP A 322 5.03 -2.73 -0.55
C ASP A 322 4.45 -2.03 0.68
N GLU A 323 5.30 -1.80 1.69
CA GLU A 323 4.97 -1.18 2.98
C GLU A 323 3.63 -1.65 3.57
N PHE A 324 3.47 -2.97 3.68
CA PHE A 324 2.23 -3.61 4.12
C PHE A 324 1.74 -3.14 5.50
N GLN A 325 2.66 -2.71 6.37
CA GLN A 325 2.31 -2.18 7.69
C GLN A 325 1.53 -0.85 7.63
N ASP A 326 1.70 -0.08 6.55
CA ASP A 326 1.11 1.25 6.41
C ASP A 326 -0.30 1.21 5.78
N LEU A 327 -0.83 0.01 5.53
CA LEU A 327 -2.21 -0.16 5.07
C LEU A 327 -3.21 0.25 6.17
N THR A 328 -4.20 1.05 5.80
CA THR A 328 -5.38 1.32 6.64
C THR A 328 -6.36 0.13 6.55
N PRO A 329 -7.37 0.04 7.46
CA PRO A 329 -8.43 -0.96 7.36
C PRO A 329 -9.08 -1.05 5.99
N ALA A 330 -9.40 0.10 5.37
CA ALA A 330 -9.99 0.13 4.03
C ALA A 330 -9.03 -0.41 2.97
N HIS A 331 -7.76 -0.01 3.03
CA HIS A 331 -6.73 -0.51 2.11
C HIS A 331 -6.55 -2.03 2.22
N LEU A 332 -6.51 -2.57 3.44
CA LEU A 332 -6.43 -4.01 3.65
C LEU A 332 -7.67 -4.74 3.12
N LEU A 333 -8.88 -4.22 3.37
CA LEU A 333 -10.11 -4.80 2.84
C LEU A 333 -10.10 -4.81 1.30
N LEU A 334 -9.67 -3.72 0.68
CA LEU A 334 -9.54 -3.62 -0.79
C LEU A 334 -8.56 -4.66 -1.33
N VAL A 335 -7.37 -4.80 -0.73
CA VAL A 335 -6.39 -5.84 -1.09
C VAL A 335 -7.00 -7.23 -1.01
N ARG A 336 -7.75 -7.54 0.05
CA ARG A 336 -8.39 -8.86 0.23
C ARG A 336 -9.52 -9.12 -0.77
N LEU A 337 -10.29 -8.10 -1.14
CA LEU A 337 -11.30 -8.20 -2.20
C LEU A 337 -10.67 -8.48 -3.58
N LEU A 338 -9.54 -7.84 -3.86
CA LEU A 338 -8.80 -8.00 -5.12
C LEU A 338 -8.03 -9.33 -5.20
N ALA A 339 -7.48 -9.82 -4.08
CA ALA A 339 -6.73 -11.08 -4.04
C ALA A 339 -7.60 -12.32 -3.91
N GLY A 340 -8.87 -12.17 -3.52
CA GLY A 340 -9.79 -13.28 -3.38
C GLY A 340 -10.08 -14.01 -4.70
N PRO A 341 -10.52 -15.27 -4.67
CA PRO A 341 -10.55 -16.16 -3.50
C PRO A 341 -9.15 -16.74 -3.16
N ASP A 342 -8.17 -16.51 -4.02
CA ASP A 342 -6.87 -17.18 -4.04
C ASP A 342 -5.94 -16.74 -2.90
N ALA A 343 -6.18 -15.53 -2.36
CA ALA A 343 -5.39 -14.90 -1.31
C ALA A 343 -3.90 -14.75 -1.67
N ALA A 344 -3.55 -14.73 -2.96
CA ALA A 344 -2.18 -14.67 -3.47
C ALA A 344 -1.56 -13.26 -3.31
N VAL A 345 -1.25 -12.92 -2.07
CA VAL A 345 -0.62 -11.66 -1.66
C VAL A 345 0.79 -11.91 -1.17
N PHE A 346 1.76 -11.34 -1.85
CA PHE A 346 3.15 -11.24 -1.43
C PHE A 346 3.34 -9.88 -0.73
N GLY A 347 3.17 -9.85 0.58
CA GLY A 347 3.23 -8.64 1.39
C GLY A 347 4.62 -8.42 1.96
N VAL A 348 5.24 -7.29 1.64
CA VAL A 348 6.56 -6.88 2.14
C VAL A 348 6.38 -5.69 3.07
N GLY A 349 7.03 -5.74 4.23
CA GLY A 349 6.95 -4.63 5.17
C GLY A 349 7.79 -4.84 6.42
N ASP A 350 7.68 -3.89 7.33
CA ASP A 350 8.34 -3.92 8.63
C ASP A 350 7.39 -3.36 9.69
N ASP A 351 6.94 -4.21 10.62
CA ASP A 351 6.03 -3.82 11.70
C ASP A 351 6.63 -2.74 12.62
N ASP A 352 7.97 -2.71 12.76
CA ASP A 352 8.68 -1.70 13.54
C ASP A 352 8.73 -0.33 12.82
N GLN A 353 8.30 -0.22 11.56
CA GLN A 353 8.25 1.02 10.77
C GLN A 353 6.84 1.62 10.64
N THR A 354 5.86 1.14 11.41
CA THR A 354 4.50 1.66 11.33
C THR A 354 4.40 3.06 11.97
N ILE A 355 4.45 4.11 11.15
CA ILE A 355 4.44 5.52 11.62
C ILE A 355 3.15 6.27 11.30
N TYR A 356 2.26 5.70 10.48
CA TYR A 356 0.99 6.30 10.08
C TYR A 356 -0.21 5.84 10.93
N GLY A 357 0.01 5.45 12.19
CA GLY A 357 -1.04 4.94 13.07
C GLY A 357 -2.20 5.93 13.30
N TYR A 358 -1.95 7.24 13.21
CA TYR A 358 -2.98 8.27 13.29
C TYR A 358 -3.96 8.23 12.09
N ASN A 359 -3.51 7.75 10.93
CA ASN A 359 -4.36 7.51 9.74
C ASN A 359 -4.98 6.10 9.72
N GLY A 360 -4.83 5.33 10.81
CA GLY A 360 -5.36 3.97 10.95
C GLY A 360 -4.44 2.85 10.45
N ALA A 361 -3.19 3.12 10.08
CA ALA A 361 -2.23 2.04 9.83
C ALA A 361 -2.01 1.19 11.11
N ASP A 362 -1.90 -0.13 10.97
CA ASP A 362 -1.78 -1.05 12.12
C ASP A 362 -0.70 -2.11 11.87
N PRO A 363 0.36 -2.22 12.72
CA PRO A 363 1.36 -3.27 12.59
C PRO A 363 0.76 -4.69 12.69
N ALA A 364 -0.45 -4.82 13.26
CA ALA A 364 -1.20 -6.07 13.30
C ALA A 364 -1.36 -6.74 11.94
N TRP A 365 -1.38 -5.98 10.84
CA TRP A 365 -1.53 -6.55 9.49
C TRP A 365 -0.38 -7.45 9.10
N LEU A 366 0.84 -7.12 9.53
CA LEU A 366 2.00 -7.99 9.36
C LEU A 366 2.08 -9.06 10.45
N ILE A 367 1.75 -8.73 11.69
CA ILE A 367 1.83 -9.68 12.81
C ILE A 367 0.85 -10.84 12.60
N ASP A 368 -0.39 -10.53 12.23
CA ASP A 368 -1.50 -11.47 12.08
C ASP A 368 -1.70 -11.90 10.61
N PHE A 369 -0.68 -11.72 9.76
CA PHE A 369 -0.77 -11.93 8.31
C PHE A 369 -1.29 -13.33 7.94
N ALA A 370 -0.87 -14.36 8.65
CA ALA A 370 -1.30 -15.75 8.41
C ALA A 370 -2.81 -15.96 8.66
N GLU A 371 -3.45 -15.13 9.51
CA GLU A 371 -4.90 -15.14 9.69
C GLU A 371 -5.62 -14.46 8.52
N LEU A 372 -5.00 -13.41 7.97
CA LEU A 372 -5.55 -12.61 6.86
C LEU A 372 -5.42 -13.34 5.52
N PHE A 373 -4.31 -14.07 5.34
CA PHE A 373 -3.93 -14.85 4.16
C PHE A 373 -3.48 -16.26 4.57
N PRO A 374 -4.43 -17.17 4.85
CA PRO A 374 -4.12 -18.54 5.26
C PRO A 374 -3.25 -19.28 4.24
N GLY A 375 -2.23 -20.00 4.73
CA GLY A 375 -1.28 -20.74 3.89
C GLY A 375 -0.14 -19.89 3.33
N ALA A 376 -0.02 -18.63 3.74
CA ALA A 376 1.11 -17.79 3.33
C ALA A 376 2.46 -18.32 3.85
N GLY A 377 3.47 -18.32 2.99
CA GLY A 377 4.86 -18.57 3.42
C GLY A 377 5.42 -17.41 4.24
N GLU A 378 6.43 -17.67 5.08
CA GLU A 378 7.11 -16.65 5.88
C GLU A 378 8.58 -16.55 5.52
N HIS A 379 9.04 -15.35 5.18
CA HIS A 379 10.42 -15.10 4.75
C HIS A 379 10.98 -13.86 5.44
N PRO A 380 11.69 -14.02 6.57
CA PRO A 380 12.40 -12.89 7.19
C PRO A 380 13.64 -12.54 6.36
N LEU A 381 13.86 -11.25 6.11
CA LEU A 381 15.15 -10.74 5.63
C LEU A 381 15.96 -10.30 6.84
N GLU A 382 17.17 -10.84 7.01
CA GLU A 382 17.96 -10.62 8.21
C GLU A 382 19.06 -9.59 8.02
N VAL A 383 19.50 -9.34 6.78
CA VAL A 383 20.72 -8.56 6.53
C VAL A 383 20.39 -7.10 6.16
N ASN A 384 20.88 -6.14 6.93
CA ASN A 384 20.86 -4.71 6.61
C ASN A 384 22.11 -4.33 5.80
N TYR A 385 21.90 -3.80 4.60
CA TYR A 385 22.98 -3.37 3.68
C TYR A 385 23.25 -1.86 3.72
N ARG A 386 22.41 -1.09 4.43
CA ARG A 386 22.41 0.38 4.41
C ARG A 386 23.32 0.99 5.47
N CYS A 387 23.35 0.42 6.68
CA CYS A 387 23.89 1.07 7.87
C CYS A 387 25.09 0.27 8.44
N PRO A 388 26.06 0.96 9.08
CA PRO A 388 27.09 0.34 9.90
C PRO A 388 26.53 -0.50 11.04
N GLY A 389 27.29 -1.50 11.49
CA GLY A 389 26.93 -2.37 12.61
C GLY A 389 26.62 -1.63 13.90
N GLY A 390 27.31 -0.54 14.22
CA GLY A 390 27.01 0.32 15.37
C GLY A 390 25.58 0.86 15.38
N ILE A 391 25.15 1.43 14.24
CA ILE A 391 23.81 1.99 14.07
C ILE A 391 22.75 0.88 14.13
N VAL A 392 23.00 -0.26 13.45
CA VAL A 392 22.06 -1.39 13.46
C VAL A 392 21.84 -1.92 14.88
N ARG A 393 22.90 -2.06 15.68
CA ARG A 393 22.77 -2.49 17.08
C ARG A 393 22.00 -1.48 17.94
N ALA A 394 22.25 -0.19 17.76
CA ALA A 394 21.54 0.86 18.49
C ALA A 394 20.03 0.85 18.16
N ALA A 395 19.69 0.75 16.88
CA ALA A 395 18.30 0.64 16.43
C ALA A 395 17.63 -0.64 16.96
N ASP A 396 18.27 -1.81 16.82
CA ASP A 396 17.73 -3.08 17.33
C ASP A 396 17.50 -3.04 18.85
N THR A 397 18.42 -2.43 19.61
CA THR A 397 18.27 -2.25 21.06
C THR A 397 17.02 -1.42 21.39
N LEU A 398 16.82 -0.30 20.70
CA LEU A 398 15.63 0.54 20.90
C LEU A 398 14.33 -0.20 20.55
N LEU A 399 14.31 -0.91 19.42
CA LEU A 399 13.12 -1.62 18.93
C LEU A 399 12.68 -2.77 19.85
N ARG A 400 13.59 -3.38 20.61
CA ARG A 400 13.27 -4.44 21.57
C ARG A 400 12.38 -3.97 22.73
N HIS A 401 12.21 -2.66 22.93
CA HIS A 401 11.27 -2.12 23.90
C HIS A 401 9.80 -2.17 23.42
N ASN A 402 9.55 -2.39 22.12
CA ASN A 402 8.19 -2.54 21.59
C ASN A 402 7.56 -3.85 22.08
N ARG A 403 6.32 -3.76 22.61
CA ARG A 403 5.61 -4.92 23.19
C ARG A 403 4.91 -5.80 22.16
N ARG A 404 4.39 -5.19 21.08
CA ARG A 404 3.66 -5.88 20.00
C ARG A 404 4.48 -5.74 18.73
N ARG A 405 5.26 -6.77 18.41
CA ARG A 405 6.17 -6.82 17.25
C ARG A 405 6.42 -8.25 16.79
N VAL A 406 6.87 -8.41 15.56
CA VAL A 406 7.43 -9.67 15.07
C VAL A 406 8.85 -9.81 15.60
N ALA A 407 9.13 -10.92 16.29
CA ALA A 407 10.49 -11.25 16.70
C ALA A 407 11.34 -11.51 15.44
N LYS A 408 12.40 -10.73 15.26
CA LYS A 408 13.27 -10.81 14.08
C LYS A 408 14.71 -10.52 14.43
N VAL A 409 15.61 -11.06 13.62
CA VAL A 409 17.05 -10.89 13.73
C VAL A 409 17.49 -9.87 12.68
N ILE A 410 18.27 -8.87 13.09
CA ILE A 410 18.81 -7.84 12.19
C ILE A 410 20.33 -7.88 12.29
N ARG A 411 21.00 -8.27 11.21
CA ARG A 411 22.45 -8.36 11.08
C ARG A 411 22.93 -7.25 10.15
N ALA A 412 23.98 -6.54 10.53
CA ALA A 412 24.61 -5.61 9.61
C ALA A 412 25.50 -6.36 8.62
N HIS A 413 25.41 -6.00 7.34
CA HIS A 413 26.37 -6.44 6.34
C HIS A 413 27.76 -5.84 6.61
N HIS A 414 27.79 -4.60 7.08
CA HIS A 414 29.01 -3.87 7.40
C HIS A 414 29.45 -4.14 8.84
N SER A 415 30.71 -4.53 9.04
CA SER A 415 31.26 -4.88 10.36
C SER A 415 31.63 -3.68 11.23
N ALA A 416 31.60 -2.46 10.71
CA ALA A 416 31.97 -1.25 11.43
C ALA A 416 31.15 -1.10 12.73
N THR A 417 31.85 -1.03 13.86
CA THR A 417 31.23 -0.99 15.20
C THR A 417 30.78 0.41 15.60
N ASP A 418 31.35 1.44 15.00
CA ASP A 418 31.04 2.85 15.22
C ASP A 418 30.04 3.35 14.18
N GLY A 419 29.58 4.60 14.31
CA GLY A 419 28.72 5.23 13.30
C GLY A 419 27.60 6.11 13.85
N PHE A 420 27.51 6.31 15.17
CA PHE A 420 26.61 7.31 15.75
C PHE A 420 27.30 8.03 16.91
N MET A 421 26.87 9.27 17.16
CA MET A 421 27.26 10.06 18.32
C MET A 421 25.98 10.59 18.98
N VAL A 422 26.01 10.70 20.31
CA VAL A 422 24.91 11.29 21.08
C VAL A 422 25.46 12.56 21.74
N ALA A 423 24.88 13.71 21.37
CA ALA A 423 25.25 14.98 21.99
C ALA A 423 24.68 15.08 23.42
N PRO A 424 25.36 15.75 24.36
CA PRO A 424 24.82 16.00 25.70
C PRO A 424 23.54 16.84 25.65
N ALA A 425 22.60 16.58 26.56
CA ALA A 425 21.31 17.29 26.62
C ALA A 425 21.42 18.77 27.06
N THR A 426 22.62 19.24 27.43
CA THR A 426 22.85 20.58 27.99
C THR A 426 23.22 21.64 26.95
N GLY A 427 23.47 21.27 25.70
CA GLY A 427 23.78 22.22 24.62
C GLY A 427 22.53 22.73 23.90
N ASP A 428 22.61 23.90 23.25
CA ASP A 428 21.56 24.36 22.33
C ASP A 428 21.47 23.37 21.15
N PRO A 429 20.32 22.70 20.94
CA PRO A 429 20.14 21.74 19.85
C PRO A 429 20.42 22.33 18.46
N VAL A 430 20.18 23.63 18.27
CA VAL A 430 20.42 24.32 16.99
C VAL A 430 21.92 24.40 16.73
N ASP A 431 22.68 24.93 17.69
CA ASP A 431 24.14 25.07 17.56
C ASP A 431 24.83 23.72 17.41
N VAL A 432 24.41 22.72 18.20
CA VAL A 432 24.93 21.35 18.11
C VAL A 432 24.67 20.77 16.73
N THR A 433 23.47 20.98 16.17
CA THR A 433 23.12 20.48 14.83
C THR A 433 23.93 21.19 13.74
N VAL A 434 24.04 22.52 13.81
CA VAL A 434 24.83 23.31 12.85
C VAL A 434 26.29 22.88 12.89
N GLN A 435 26.87 22.74 14.09
CA GLN A 435 28.25 22.28 14.26
C GLN A 435 28.46 20.88 13.69
N ALA A 436 27.52 19.95 13.90
CA ALA A 436 27.61 18.61 13.35
C ALA A 436 27.60 18.62 11.80
N VAL A 437 26.72 19.41 11.20
CA VAL A 437 26.60 19.54 9.74
C VAL A 437 27.86 20.20 9.15
N THR A 438 28.31 21.33 9.70
CA THR A 438 29.48 22.04 9.20
C THR A 438 30.76 21.22 9.37
N THR A 439 30.89 20.47 10.46
CA THR A 439 32.01 19.54 10.67
C THR A 439 32.01 18.43 9.63
N ALA A 440 30.86 17.83 9.31
CA ALA A 440 30.76 16.80 8.27
C ALA A 440 31.13 17.35 6.88
N ILE A 441 30.65 18.56 6.54
CA ILE A 441 31.00 19.23 5.28
C ILE A 441 32.50 19.54 5.22
N ALA A 442 33.08 20.06 6.31
CA ALA A 442 34.52 20.33 6.40
C ALA A 442 35.37 19.06 6.28
N ALA A 443 34.85 17.91 6.71
CA ALA A 443 35.46 16.59 6.54
C ALA A 443 35.28 16.01 5.12
N GLY A 444 34.59 16.72 4.21
CA GLY A 444 34.45 16.36 2.81
C GLY A 444 33.10 15.74 2.43
N SER A 445 32.14 15.59 3.35
CA SER A 445 30.81 15.10 3.02
C SER A 445 30.03 16.13 2.19
N PRO A 446 29.48 15.77 1.02
CA PRO A 446 28.61 16.66 0.27
C PRO A 446 27.37 17.05 1.09
N ALA A 447 26.97 18.32 1.04
CA ALA A 447 25.76 18.79 1.74
C ALA A 447 24.49 18.01 1.33
N ALA A 448 24.44 17.53 0.08
CA ALA A 448 23.33 16.73 -0.44
C ALA A 448 23.22 15.32 0.19
N GLU A 449 24.27 14.83 0.86
CA GLU A 449 24.28 13.54 1.56
C GLU A 449 23.95 13.68 3.06
N ILE A 450 23.69 14.90 3.54
CA ILE A 450 23.37 15.20 4.93
C ILE A 450 21.88 15.48 5.07
N ALA A 451 21.22 14.78 5.99
CA ALA A 451 19.81 15.01 6.32
C ALA A 451 19.65 15.39 7.80
N VAL A 452 18.83 16.41 8.05
CA VAL A 452 18.41 16.81 9.40
C VAL A 452 16.95 16.43 9.60
N LEU A 453 16.67 15.60 10.60
CA LEU A 453 15.33 15.07 10.90
C LEU A 453 14.87 15.56 12.27
N THR A 454 13.62 15.97 12.38
CA THR A 454 13.00 16.37 13.66
C THR A 454 11.61 15.75 13.79
N ARG A 455 11.08 15.73 15.01
CA ARG A 455 9.75 15.15 15.28
C ARG A 455 8.60 15.97 14.68
N VAL A 456 8.76 17.29 14.60
CA VAL A 456 7.78 18.24 14.08
C VAL A 456 8.47 19.29 13.22
N ASN A 457 7.87 19.61 12.07
CA ASN A 457 8.49 20.49 11.07
C ASN A 457 8.85 21.89 11.62
N SER A 458 8.12 22.39 12.61
CA SER A 458 8.40 23.70 13.22
C SER A 458 9.79 23.78 13.89
N LEU A 459 10.37 22.64 14.30
CA LEU A 459 11.72 22.61 14.88
C LEU A 459 12.83 22.78 13.82
N LEU A 460 12.51 22.60 12.52
CA LEU A 460 13.47 22.81 11.44
C LEU A 460 13.72 24.29 11.15
N ALA A 461 12.76 25.18 11.42
CA ALA A 461 12.87 26.61 11.12
C ALA A 461 14.15 27.26 11.71
N PRO A 462 14.44 27.16 13.01
CA PRO A 462 15.66 27.77 13.57
C PRO A 462 16.94 27.13 13.01
N VAL A 463 16.95 25.81 12.81
CA VAL A 463 18.10 25.09 12.23
C VAL A 463 18.37 25.53 10.79
N GLN A 464 17.32 25.70 9.98
CA GLN A 464 17.43 26.15 8.60
C GLN A 464 17.98 27.56 8.50
N VAL A 465 17.54 28.47 9.38
CA VAL A 465 18.09 29.84 9.46
C VAL A 465 19.57 29.81 9.85
N ALA A 466 19.93 29.04 10.88
CA ALA A 466 21.30 28.97 11.36
C ALA A 466 22.26 28.34 10.34
N LEU A 467 21.85 27.26 9.66
CA LEU A 467 22.63 26.65 8.56
C LEU A 467 22.84 27.63 7.40
N ARG A 468 21.80 28.38 7.01
CA ARG A 468 21.94 29.43 5.98
C ARG A 468 22.89 30.54 6.43
N GLY A 469 22.84 30.95 7.69
CA GLY A 469 23.79 31.89 8.28
C GLY A 469 25.24 31.39 8.23
N ALA A 470 25.44 30.08 8.36
CA ALA A 470 26.74 29.42 8.21
C ALA A 470 27.15 29.15 6.75
N GLY A 471 26.39 29.64 5.76
CA GLY A 471 26.68 29.44 4.34
C GLY A 471 26.37 28.04 3.80
N VAL A 472 25.63 27.21 4.56
CA VAL A 472 25.25 25.85 4.14
C VAL A 472 23.94 25.89 3.36
N PRO A 473 23.91 25.42 2.10
CA PRO A 473 22.67 25.35 1.32
C PRO A 473 21.73 24.31 1.91
N THR A 474 20.44 24.65 1.99
CA THR A 474 19.39 23.79 2.55
C THR A 474 18.26 23.60 1.53
N ASN A 475 17.77 22.37 1.40
CA ASN A 475 16.60 22.02 0.60
C ASN A 475 15.53 21.37 1.49
N GLY A 476 14.26 21.71 1.26
CA GLY A 476 13.15 21.32 2.13
C GLY A 476 13.08 22.13 3.43
N GLY A 477 12.36 21.62 4.42
CA GLY A 477 12.14 22.29 5.70
C GLY A 477 10.88 23.14 5.71
N VAL A 478 10.95 24.31 6.33
CA VAL A 478 9.79 25.19 6.49
C VAL A 478 9.75 26.23 5.37
N GLY A 479 8.68 26.22 4.58
CA GLY A 479 8.48 27.15 3.46
C GLY A 479 8.11 28.58 3.90
N LEU A 480 7.96 29.49 2.93
CA LEU A 480 7.54 30.88 3.18
C LEU A 480 6.21 30.97 3.93
N GLU A 481 5.34 29.97 3.76
CA GLU A 481 4.06 29.80 4.49
C GLU A 481 4.21 29.89 6.02
N PHE A 482 5.36 29.55 6.57
CA PHE A 482 5.59 29.72 8.00
C PHE A 482 5.69 31.18 8.43
N LEU A 483 6.23 32.04 7.57
CA LEU A 483 6.22 33.48 7.79
C LEU A 483 4.80 34.05 7.72
N GLU A 484 3.85 33.33 7.11
CA GLU A 484 2.45 33.75 7.02
C GLU A 484 1.63 33.41 8.27
N ARG A 485 2.16 32.56 9.16
CA ARG A 485 1.49 32.21 10.42
C ARG A 485 1.31 33.46 11.27
N THR A 486 0.10 33.66 11.79
CA THR A 486 -0.29 34.87 12.54
C THR A 486 0.69 35.20 13.67
N ALA A 487 1.12 34.21 14.45
CA ALA A 487 2.07 34.43 15.54
C ALA A 487 3.46 34.88 15.04
N VAL A 488 3.92 34.35 13.90
CA VAL A 488 5.21 34.70 13.31
C VAL A 488 5.14 36.09 12.69
N ARG A 489 4.06 36.41 11.96
CA ARG A 489 3.79 37.75 11.43
C ARG A 489 3.75 38.79 12.53
N ALA A 490 2.97 38.53 13.59
CA ALA A 490 2.86 39.44 14.72
C ALA A 490 4.23 39.66 15.39
N ALA A 491 4.99 38.59 15.65
CA ALA A 491 6.33 38.72 16.23
C ALA A 491 7.28 39.52 15.33
N LEU A 492 7.27 39.28 14.03
CA LEU A 492 8.07 40.04 13.06
C LEU A 492 7.62 41.50 12.95
N ALA A 493 6.31 41.77 13.01
CA ALA A 493 5.76 43.11 13.02
C ALA A 493 6.22 43.87 14.28
N TRP A 494 6.13 43.24 15.46
CA TRP A 494 6.67 43.80 16.71
C TRP A 494 8.18 44.07 16.63
N LEU A 495 8.96 43.16 16.05
CA LEU A 495 10.40 43.37 15.83
C LEU A 495 10.69 44.51 14.85
N ARG A 496 9.92 44.61 13.75
CA ARG A 496 10.04 45.72 12.79
C ARG A 496 9.70 47.04 13.47
N ILE A 497 8.61 47.12 14.22
CA ILE A 497 8.24 48.33 14.98
C ILE A 497 9.35 48.71 15.99
N ALA A 498 9.87 47.73 16.73
CA ALA A 498 10.92 47.98 17.72
C ALA A 498 12.25 48.41 17.11
N THR A 499 12.55 48.00 15.88
CA THR A 499 13.84 48.27 15.20
C THR A 499 13.77 49.43 14.20
N ALA A 500 12.59 49.77 13.67
CA ALA A 500 12.39 50.77 12.62
C ALA A 500 12.39 52.24 13.11
N LYS A 501 12.52 52.49 14.41
CA LYS A 501 12.40 53.83 15.01
C LYS A 501 11.08 54.52 14.59
N ALA A 502 11.12 55.51 13.69
CA ALA A 502 9.95 56.31 13.27
C ALA A 502 9.37 55.90 11.90
N ASP A 503 10.01 54.99 11.16
CA ASP A 503 9.61 54.59 9.80
C ASP A 503 9.04 53.16 9.78
N PHE A 504 7.94 52.91 10.51
CA PHE A 504 7.22 51.64 10.41
C PHE A 504 5.96 51.78 9.53
N SER A 505 5.59 50.69 8.85
CA SER A 505 4.39 50.66 8.01
C SER A 505 3.13 50.57 8.88
N THR A 506 2.06 51.26 8.52
CA THR A 506 0.75 51.08 9.16
C THR A 506 0.23 49.65 9.04
N ALA A 507 0.68 48.90 8.02
CA ALA A 507 0.39 47.48 7.90
C ALA A 507 1.02 46.63 9.02
N ASP A 508 2.18 47.04 9.56
CA ASP A 508 2.81 46.34 10.70
C ASP A 508 1.96 46.45 11.97
N VAL A 509 1.27 47.57 12.18
CA VAL A 509 0.33 47.74 13.31
C VAL A 509 -0.92 46.87 13.15
N GLY A 510 -1.36 46.63 11.91
CA GLY A 510 -2.49 45.74 11.63
C GLY A 510 -2.16 44.25 11.79
N GLU A 511 -0.87 43.90 11.70
CA GLU A 511 -0.36 42.52 11.86
C GLU A 511 0.10 42.19 13.28
N ALA A 512 0.56 43.19 14.03
CA ALA A 512 1.00 43.11 15.43
C ALA A 512 -0.16 42.98 16.42
#